data_AF-A0A920FLX7-F1
#
_entry.id   AF-A0A920FLX7-F1
#
_cell.length_a   1.000
_cell.length_b   1.000
_cell.length_c   1.000
_cell.angle_alpha   90.00
_cell.angle_beta   90.00
_cell.angle_gamma   90.00
#
_symmetry.space_group_name_H-M   'P 1'
#
loop_
_entity.id
_entity.type
_entity.pdbx_description
1 polymer ?
#
loop_
_entity_poly.entity_id
_entity_poly.type
_entity_poly.pdbx_seq_one_letter_code
_entity_poly.pdbx_strand_id
1 'polypeptide(L)'
;MFDEQLYLIAYNDFAGKAVDEALWIKAMTLAGGDKKRAKWHYIELRVDQMLRDPSLRKSVQRKINPTSTSGAYMIWISFIIALGLIGIATSFDFMNMEFNLVNLTYILDIPSLLIIWLPAVFLSISATSWKSYWHSWSYPFLWRKQVGEDDANSAARCLKVKGDAGFVMGILGTVIGVILMIRDISAFAETQDLLNAVSVASITLFYGLLYKLLCYIAEQRVRNLYLNS
;
A
#
# COMPACT_ATOMS: atom_id res chain seq x y z
N MET A 1 0.51 -13.39 20.89
CA MET A 1 -0.57 -12.38 20.79
C MET A 1 -1.02 -12.14 22.21
N PHE A 2 -0.82 -10.93 22.75
CA PHE A 2 -1.04 -10.66 24.17
C PHE A 2 -2.54 -10.78 24.51
N ASP A 3 -2.84 -11.48 25.60
CA ASP A 3 -4.17 -11.82 26.09
C ASP A 3 -5.11 -10.59 26.11
N GLU A 4 -4.55 -9.44 26.48
CA GLU A 4 -5.22 -8.13 26.51
C GLU A 4 -5.91 -7.73 25.19
N GLN A 5 -5.35 -8.08 24.03
CA GLN A 5 -5.97 -7.77 22.74
C GLN A 5 -7.25 -8.57 22.53
N LEU A 6 -7.30 -9.83 22.97
CA LEU A 6 -8.48 -10.68 22.84
C LEU A 6 -9.63 -10.17 23.71
N TYR A 7 -9.32 -9.71 24.93
CA TYR A 7 -10.30 -9.08 25.82
C TYR A 7 -10.88 -7.79 25.21
N LEU A 8 -10.03 -6.97 24.57
CA LEU A 8 -10.45 -5.75 23.88
C LEU A 8 -11.38 -6.06 22.70
N ILE A 9 -11.07 -7.12 21.93
CA ILE A 9 -11.93 -7.60 20.84
C ILE A 9 -13.28 -8.07 21.39
N ALA A 10 -13.28 -8.93 22.41
CA ALA A 10 -14.50 -9.46 23.02
C ALA A 10 -15.37 -8.36 23.67
N TYR A 11 -14.76 -7.32 24.23
CA TYR A 11 -15.47 -6.14 24.73
C TYR A 11 -16.14 -5.35 23.61
N ASN A 12 -15.42 -5.12 22.51
CA ASN A 12 -15.94 -4.40 21.35
C ASN A 12 -17.07 -5.17 20.65
N ASP A 13 -17.00 -6.50 20.60
CA ASP A 13 -18.10 -7.38 20.16
C ASP A 13 -19.39 -7.07 20.92
N PHE A 14 -19.27 -7.01 22.24
CA PHE A 14 -20.40 -6.73 23.12
C PHE A 14 -20.93 -5.30 22.94
N ALA A 15 -20.05 -4.31 22.86
CA ALA A 15 -20.42 -2.90 22.69
C ALA A 15 -21.02 -2.59 21.30
N GLY A 16 -20.55 -3.28 20.26
CA GLY A 16 -20.97 -3.11 18.87
C GLY A 16 -22.28 -3.83 18.50
N LYS A 17 -22.98 -4.45 19.47
CA LYS A 17 -24.18 -5.28 19.26
C LYS A 17 -23.99 -6.50 18.34
N ALA A 18 -22.76 -6.94 18.11
CA ALA A 18 -22.44 -8.17 17.38
C ALA A 18 -22.34 -9.37 18.35
N VAL A 19 -23.30 -9.46 19.27
CA VAL A 19 -23.28 -10.43 20.36
C VAL A 19 -23.75 -11.80 19.86
N ASP A 20 -22.96 -12.84 20.11
CA ASP A 20 -23.41 -14.21 19.89
C ASP A 20 -24.52 -14.55 20.90
N GLU A 21 -25.75 -14.75 20.43
CA GLU A 21 -26.92 -14.95 21.29
C GLU A 21 -26.81 -16.20 22.16
N ALA A 22 -26.24 -17.29 21.64
CA ALA A 22 -26.08 -18.53 22.41
C ALA A 22 -25.04 -18.35 23.53
N LEU A 23 -23.94 -17.67 23.23
CA LEU A 23 -22.92 -17.33 24.22
C LEU A 23 -23.44 -16.32 25.25
N TRP A 24 -24.28 -15.39 24.84
CA TRP A 24 -24.92 -14.43 25.71
C TRP A 24 -25.89 -15.07 26.69
N ILE A 25 -26.73 -16.01 26.22
CA ILE A 25 -27.61 -16.79 27.09
C ILE A 25 -26.78 -17.55 28.13
N LYS A 26 -25.69 -18.20 27.72
CA LYS A 26 -24.78 -18.89 28.64
C LYS A 26 -24.19 -17.94 29.69
N ALA A 27 -23.74 -16.76 29.28
CA ALA A 27 -23.22 -15.74 30.19
C ALA A 27 -24.29 -15.21 31.15
N MET A 28 -25.53 -15.03 30.67
CA MET A 28 -26.68 -14.66 31.49
C MET A 28 -27.05 -15.75 32.50
N THR A 29 -26.93 -17.03 32.14
CA THR A 29 -27.14 -18.15 33.07
C THR A 29 -26.09 -18.14 34.18
N LEU A 30 -24.81 -17.94 33.84
CA LEU A 30 -23.71 -17.83 34.81
C LEU A 30 -23.89 -16.65 35.77
N ALA A 31 -24.46 -15.55 35.27
CA ALA A 31 -24.72 -14.35 36.06
C ALA A 31 -26.03 -14.38 36.85
N GLY A 32 -26.81 -15.47 36.79
CA GLY A 32 -28.13 -15.54 37.44
C GLY A 32 -29.13 -14.51 36.92
N GLY A 33 -29.01 -14.11 35.64
CA GLY A 33 -29.86 -13.10 35.02
C GLY A 33 -29.39 -11.64 35.19
N ASP A 34 -28.32 -11.38 35.96
CA ASP A 34 -27.74 -10.03 36.08
C ASP A 34 -26.96 -9.64 34.81
N LYS A 35 -27.54 -8.73 34.03
CA LYS A 35 -26.94 -8.22 32.78
C LYS A 35 -25.55 -7.60 32.96
N LYS A 36 -25.29 -6.93 34.10
CA LYS A 36 -23.99 -6.26 34.32
C LYS A 36 -22.89 -7.27 34.57
N ARG A 37 -23.18 -8.34 35.31
CA ARG A 37 -22.24 -9.46 35.53
C ARG A 37 -22.11 -10.33 34.29
N ALA A 38 -23.22 -10.60 33.58
CA ALA A 38 -23.24 -11.37 32.35
C ALA A 38 -22.33 -10.79 31.27
N LYS A 39 -22.21 -9.45 31.18
CA LYS A 39 -21.26 -8.79 30.27
C LYS A 39 -19.83 -9.32 30.44
N TRP A 40 -19.36 -9.44 31.68
CA TRP A 40 -17.98 -9.86 31.94
C TRP A 40 -17.79 -11.36 31.69
N HIS A 41 -18.77 -12.18 32.05
CA HIS A 41 -18.76 -13.61 31.69
C HIS A 41 -18.79 -13.83 30.18
N TYR A 42 -19.54 -13.01 29.43
CA TYR A 42 -19.55 -13.07 27.98
C TYR A 42 -18.16 -12.80 27.41
N ILE A 43 -17.49 -11.75 27.89
CA ILE A 43 -16.15 -11.38 27.42
C ILE A 43 -15.16 -12.54 27.66
N GLU A 44 -15.14 -13.12 28.86
CA GLU A 44 -14.28 -14.28 29.16
C GLU A 44 -14.57 -15.47 28.25
N LEU A 45 -15.84 -15.87 28.14
CA LEU A 45 -16.26 -16.99 27.28
C LEU A 45 -15.89 -16.76 25.82
N ARG A 46 -15.96 -15.50 25.37
CA ARG A 46 -15.67 -15.10 24.00
C ARG A 46 -14.17 -15.11 23.71
N VAL A 47 -13.34 -14.68 24.67
CA VAL A 47 -11.88 -14.84 24.61
C VAL A 47 -11.53 -16.33 24.54
N ASP A 48 -12.14 -17.15 25.39
CA ASP A 48 -11.92 -18.60 25.43
C ASP A 48 -12.26 -19.28 24.10
N GLN A 49 -13.35 -18.85 23.45
CA GLN A 49 -13.70 -19.30 22.10
C GLN A 49 -12.63 -18.90 21.06
N MET A 50 -12.12 -17.67 21.10
CA MET A 50 -11.07 -17.19 20.18
C MET A 50 -9.69 -17.83 20.43
N LEU A 51 -9.45 -18.33 21.65
CA LEU A 51 -8.27 -19.14 21.97
C LEU A 51 -8.38 -20.54 21.36
N ARG A 52 -9.56 -21.16 21.44
CA ARG A 52 -9.82 -22.51 20.92
C ARG A 52 -9.96 -22.55 19.40
N ASP A 53 -10.60 -21.55 18.81
CA ASP A 53 -10.77 -21.43 17.37
C ASP A 53 -10.23 -20.07 16.87
N PRO A 54 -8.99 -20.05 16.34
CA PRO A 54 -8.37 -18.85 15.80
C PRO A 54 -9.13 -18.24 14.61
N SER A 55 -10.01 -18.98 13.94
CA SER A 55 -10.80 -18.46 12.82
C SER A 55 -11.86 -17.45 13.26
N LEU A 56 -12.34 -17.55 14.51
CA LEU A 56 -13.26 -16.60 15.12
C LEU A 56 -12.64 -15.21 15.32
N ARG A 57 -11.31 -15.10 15.24
CA ARG A 57 -10.62 -13.81 15.22
C ARG A 57 -10.85 -13.05 13.90
N LYS A 58 -11.11 -13.77 12.79
CA LYS A 58 -11.39 -13.17 11.48
C LYS A 58 -12.83 -12.69 11.30
N SER A 59 -13.80 -13.30 12.00
CA SER A 59 -15.21 -12.91 11.92
C SER A 59 -15.52 -11.57 12.60
N VAL A 60 -14.56 -11.00 13.33
CA VAL A 60 -14.66 -9.76 14.11
C VAL A 60 -13.65 -8.71 13.61
N GLN A 61 -13.33 -8.69 12.32
CA GLN A 61 -12.64 -7.52 11.77
C GLN A 61 -13.53 -6.31 11.92
N ARG A 62 -13.10 -5.31 12.70
CA ARG A 62 -13.82 -4.05 12.85
C ARG A 62 -14.06 -3.48 11.45
N LYS A 63 -15.33 -3.45 11.04
CA LYS A 63 -15.71 -2.85 9.76
C LYS A 63 -15.75 -1.35 9.95
N ILE A 64 -15.02 -0.66 9.08
CA ILE A 64 -14.89 0.78 9.07
C ILE A 64 -15.49 1.32 7.78
N ASN A 65 -16.23 2.41 7.93
CA ASN A 65 -16.79 3.16 6.81
C ASN A 65 -15.78 4.25 6.40
N PRO A 66 -15.69 4.59 5.11
CA PRO A 66 -14.85 5.70 4.67
C PRO A 66 -15.32 7.02 5.30
N THR A 67 -14.36 7.84 5.73
CA THR A 67 -14.59 9.15 6.38
C THR A 67 -15.17 10.19 5.43
N SER A 68 -14.92 10.06 4.12
CA SER A 68 -15.46 10.95 3.08
C SER A 68 -15.75 10.20 1.79
N THR A 69 -16.83 10.59 1.13
CA THR A 69 -17.30 10.04 -0.16
C THR A 69 -16.72 10.75 -1.38
N SER A 70 -16.29 12.00 -1.21
CA SER A 70 -15.98 12.94 -2.30
C SER A 70 -14.63 12.66 -3.01
N GLY A 71 -13.78 11.81 -2.44
CA GLY A 71 -12.39 11.72 -2.88
C GLY A 71 -12.10 10.75 -4.02
N ALA A 72 -12.95 9.75 -4.33
CA ALA A 72 -12.60 8.56 -5.15
C ALA A 72 -11.84 8.88 -6.44
N TYR A 73 -12.34 9.87 -7.19
CA TYR A 73 -11.77 10.29 -8.46
C TYR A 73 -10.57 11.23 -8.34
N MET A 74 -10.37 11.89 -7.19
CA MET A 74 -9.30 12.88 -7.02
C MET A 74 -7.91 12.26 -7.15
N ILE A 75 -7.69 11.02 -6.68
CA ILE A 75 -6.38 10.38 -6.84
C ILE A 75 -6.04 10.12 -8.31
N TRP A 76 -7.03 9.70 -9.11
CA TRP A 76 -6.87 9.49 -10.54
C TRP A 76 -6.56 10.80 -11.25
N ILE A 77 -7.32 11.86 -10.93
CA ILE A 77 -7.09 13.20 -11.48
C ILE A 77 -5.68 13.70 -11.11
N SER A 78 -5.27 13.56 -9.85
CA SER A 78 -3.93 13.96 -9.40
C SER A 78 -2.82 13.20 -10.12
N PHE A 79 -2.98 11.89 -10.35
CA PHE A 79 -1.99 11.09 -11.07
C PHE A 79 -1.93 11.47 -12.56
N ILE A 80 -3.08 11.67 -13.20
CA ILE A 80 -3.14 12.12 -14.60
C ILE A 80 -2.49 13.49 -14.76
N ILE A 81 -2.80 14.45 -13.87
CA ILE A 81 -2.19 15.78 -13.89
C ILE A 81 -0.68 15.69 -13.65
N ALA A 82 -0.23 14.91 -12.65
CA ALA A 82 1.19 14.76 -12.36
C ALA A 82 1.95 14.14 -13.55
N LEU A 83 1.43 13.07 -14.15
CA LEU A 83 2.02 12.45 -15.33
C LEU A 83 1.96 13.38 -16.56
N GLY A 84 0.88 14.14 -16.72
CA GLY A 84 0.75 15.15 -17.76
C GLY A 84 1.80 16.25 -17.64
N LEU A 85 2.03 16.77 -16.43
CA LEU A 85 3.08 17.77 -16.15
C LEU A 85 4.48 17.22 -16.39
N ILE A 86 4.75 15.97 -15.99
CA ILE A 86 6.00 15.27 -16.32
C ILE A 86 6.18 15.15 -17.84
N GLY A 87 5.11 14.78 -18.55
CA GLY A 87 5.12 14.68 -20.01
C GLY A 87 5.43 16.01 -20.68
N ILE A 88 4.78 17.10 -20.24
CA ILE A 88 5.04 18.47 -20.71
C ILE A 88 6.50 18.86 -20.44
N ALA A 89 6.99 18.64 -19.22
CA ALA A 89 8.36 18.97 -18.83
C ALA A 89 9.40 18.19 -19.64
N THR A 90 9.12 16.92 -19.94
CA THR A 90 10.00 16.07 -20.77
C THR A 90 9.96 16.49 -22.24
N SER A 91 8.81 16.95 -22.71
CA SER A 91 8.63 17.38 -24.11
C SER A 91 9.24 18.76 -24.39
N PHE A 92 9.57 19.54 -23.36
CA PHE A 92 10.09 20.88 -23.54
C PHE A 92 11.60 20.85 -23.80
N ASP A 93 12.01 21.28 -24.99
CA ASP A 93 13.41 21.49 -25.34
C ASP A 93 13.88 22.84 -24.78
N PHE A 94 14.65 22.80 -23.71
CA PHE A 94 15.19 23.99 -23.06
C PHE A 94 16.22 24.75 -23.90
N MET A 95 16.84 24.11 -24.89
CA MET A 95 17.84 24.77 -25.76
C MET A 95 17.17 25.66 -26.79
N ASN A 96 16.10 25.15 -27.41
CA ASN A 96 15.37 25.84 -28.47
C ASN A 96 14.08 26.54 -27.95
N MET A 97 13.75 26.34 -26.68
CA MET A 97 12.54 26.86 -26.02
C MET A 97 11.25 26.45 -26.74
N GLU A 98 11.19 25.22 -27.25
CA GLU A 98 10.07 24.69 -28.03
C GLU A 98 9.64 23.30 -27.54
N PHE A 99 8.39 22.91 -27.85
CA PHE A 99 7.92 21.56 -27.55
C PHE A 99 8.35 20.58 -28.64
N ASN A 100 9.16 19.60 -28.27
CA ASN A 100 9.56 18.49 -29.10
C ASN A 100 9.05 17.16 -28.53
N LEU A 101 7.98 16.62 -29.14
CA LEU A 101 7.35 15.37 -28.71
C LEU A 101 8.25 14.15 -28.86
N VAL A 102 9.30 14.21 -29.69
CA VAL A 102 10.28 13.10 -29.81
C VAL A 102 10.98 12.88 -28.46
N ASN A 103 11.12 13.92 -27.64
CA ASN A 103 11.79 13.83 -26.34
C ASN A 103 11.09 12.89 -25.35
N LEU A 104 9.78 12.67 -25.52
CA LEU A 104 9.04 11.69 -24.72
C LEU A 104 9.54 10.25 -24.91
N THR A 105 10.12 9.94 -26.07
CA THR A 105 10.62 8.58 -26.32
C THR A 105 11.89 8.29 -25.51
N TYR A 106 12.71 9.32 -25.23
CA TYR A 106 13.94 9.17 -24.46
C TYR A 106 13.69 8.83 -22.99
N ILE A 107 12.53 9.19 -22.42
CA ILE A 107 12.20 8.84 -21.03
C ILE A 107 11.49 7.49 -20.91
N LEU A 108 11.17 6.79 -22.01
CA LEU A 108 10.47 5.51 -22.00
C LEU A 108 11.45 4.35 -22.15
N ASP A 109 11.98 3.85 -21.02
CA ASP A 109 12.88 2.69 -20.99
C ASP A 109 12.25 1.50 -20.25
N ILE A 110 11.75 0.52 -21.00
CA ILE A 110 11.06 -0.65 -20.45
C ILE A 110 11.96 -1.47 -19.49
N PRO A 111 13.23 -1.76 -19.81
CA PRO A 111 14.11 -2.51 -18.90
C PRO A 111 14.26 -1.84 -17.53
N SER A 112 14.52 -0.53 -17.49
CA SER A 112 14.64 0.24 -16.24
C SER A 112 13.36 0.15 -15.41
N LEU A 113 12.19 0.26 -16.06
CA LEU A 113 10.90 0.14 -15.38
C LEU A 113 10.69 -1.26 -14.77
N LEU A 114 11.06 -2.32 -15.48
CA LEU A 114 10.89 -3.70 -15.03
C LEU A 114 11.76 -4.03 -13.81
N ILE A 115 13.01 -3.55 -13.78
CA ILE A 115 13.93 -3.73 -12.64
C ILE A 115 13.37 -3.12 -11.35
N ILE A 116 12.52 -2.10 -11.47
CA ILE A 116 11.91 -1.43 -10.32
C ILE A 116 10.58 -2.09 -9.97
N TRP A 117 9.69 -2.20 -10.95
CA TRP A 117 8.31 -2.63 -10.72
C TRP A 117 8.21 -4.10 -10.32
N LEU A 118 8.93 -5.02 -10.99
CA LEU A 118 8.81 -6.45 -10.72
C LEU A 118 9.24 -6.78 -9.28
N PRO A 119 10.44 -6.40 -8.81
CA PRO A 119 10.84 -6.73 -7.44
C PRO A 119 9.98 -6.02 -6.41
N ALA A 120 9.57 -4.77 -6.64
CA ALA A 120 8.69 -4.05 -5.72
C ALA A 120 7.34 -4.78 -5.52
N VAL A 121 6.75 -5.33 -6.59
CA VAL A 121 5.54 -6.14 -6.52
C VAL A 121 5.76 -7.39 -5.68
N PHE A 122 6.77 -8.21 -6.01
CA PHE A 122 7.01 -9.47 -5.30
C PHE A 122 7.43 -9.28 -3.84
N LEU A 123 8.28 -8.29 -3.55
CA LEU A 123 8.70 -7.97 -2.18
C LEU A 123 7.53 -7.45 -1.34
N SER A 124 6.65 -6.63 -1.92
CA SER A 124 5.46 -6.15 -1.19
C SER A 124 4.48 -7.27 -0.86
N ILE A 125 4.29 -8.23 -1.78
CA ILE A 125 3.46 -9.42 -1.56
C ILE A 125 4.09 -10.29 -0.48
N SER A 126 5.41 -10.53 -0.57
CA SER A 126 6.15 -11.32 0.42
C SER A 126 6.10 -10.70 1.83
N ALA A 127 6.12 -9.38 1.94
CA ALA A 127 6.05 -8.68 3.22
C ALA A 127 4.63 -8.58 3.79
N THR A 128 3.60 -8.80 2.96
CA THR A 128 2.20 -8.68 3.35
C THR A 128 1.40 -9.92 2.95
N SER A 129 0.65 -9.87 1.85
CA SER A 129 -0.03 -11.02 1.26
C SER A 129 -0.57 -10.69 -0.14
N TRP A 130 -0.96 -11.72 -0.89
CA TRP A 130 -1.68 -11.56 -2.17
C TRP A 130 -3.00 -10.81 -2.01
N LYS A 131 -3.71 -11.03 -0.89
CA LYS A 131 -4.95 -10.31 -0.55
C LYS A 131 -4.68 -8.81 -0.36
N SER A 132 -3.64 -8.49 0.41
CA SER A 132 -3.21 -7.11 0.67
C SER A 132 -2.79 -6.39 -0.61
N TYR A 133 -2.15 -7.09 -1.55
CA TYR A 133 -1.79 -6.55 -2.86
C TYR A 133 -3.03 -6.11 -3.66
N TRP A 134 -4.07 -6.93 -3.75
CA TRP A 134 -5.30 -6.51 -4.44
C TRP A 134 -6.06 -5.40 -3.70
N HIS A 135 -6.01 -5.40 -2.36
CA HIS A 135 -6.55 -4.29 -1.58
C HIS A 135 -5.77 -2.98 -1.81
N SER A 136 -4.45 -3.04 -2.00
CA SER A 136 -3.61 -1.88 -2.31
C SER A 136 -4.05 -1.15 -3.59
N TRP A 137 -4.65 -1.86 -4.54
CA TRP A 137 -5.18 -1.31 -5.79
C TRP A 137 -6.67 -0.96 -5.72
N SER A 138 -7.44 -1.60 -4.85
CA SER A 138 -8.88 -1.33 -4.78
C SER A 138 -9.23 -0.25 -3.77
N TYR A 139 -8.54 -0.17 -2.63
CA TYR A 139 -8.94 0.74 -1.55
C TYR A 139 -8.64 2.23 -1.82
N PRO A 140 -7.51 2.60 -2.44
CA PRO A 140 -7.30 4.00 -2.82
C PRO A 140 -8.19 4.41 -4.00
N PHE A 141 -8.39 3.51 -4.97
CA PHE A 141 -8.91 3.88 -6.30
C PHE A 141 -10.39 3.55 -6.53
N LEU A 142 -10.94 2.58 -5.80
CA LEU A 142 -12.34 2.18 -5.91
C LEU A 142 -13.13 2.59 -4.67
N TRP A 143 -14.41 2.86 -4.89
CA TRP A 143 -15.34 3.14 -3.80
C TRP A 143 -15.69 1.85 -3.04
N ARG A 144 -15.38 1.81 -1.73
CA ARG A 144 -15.77 0.72 -0.83
C ARG A 144 -16.56 1.27 0.34
N LYS A 145 -17.82 0.82 0.50
CA LYS A 145 -18.71 1.25 1.58
C LYS A 145 -18.24 0.80 2.97
N GLN A 146 -17.65 -0.39 3.06
CA GLN A 146 -17.11 -0.97 4.29
C GLN A 146 -15.87 -1.81 3.97
N VAL A 147 -14.84 -1.65 4.78
CA VAL A 147 -13.61 -2.47 4.75
C VAL A 147 -13.25 -2.93 6.16
N GLY A 148 -12.52 -4.03 6.30
CA GLY A 148 -11.96 -4.43 7.60
C GLY A 148 -10.77 -3.54 7.96
N GLU A 149 -10.67 -3.12 9.21
CA GLU A 149 -9.55 -2.28 9.71
C GLU A 149 -8.18 -2.96 9.47
N ASP A 150 -8.06 -4.25 9.75
CA ASP A 150 -6.84 -5.02 9.49
C ASP A 150 -6.50 -5.11 7.99
N ASP A 151 -7.52 -5.24 7.15
CA ASP A 151 -7.36 -5.29 5.70
C ASP A 151 -6.89 -3.92 5.16
N ALA A 152 -7.42 -2.82 5.70
CA ALA A 152 -7.01 -1.46 5.36
C ALA A 152 -5.57 -1.16 5.85
N ASN A 153 -5.23 -1.56 7.07
CA ASN A 153 -3.87 -1.49 7.61
C ASN A 153 -2.89 -2.30 6.76
N SER A 154 -3.27 -3.50 6.35
CA SER A 154 -2.43 -4.37 5.52
C SER A 154 -2.28 -3.82 4.10
N ALA A 155 -3.32 -3.21 3.53
CA ALA A 155 -3.26 -2.54 2.24
C ALA A 155 -2.34 -1.31 2.27
N ALA A 156 -2.46 -0.46 3.30
CA ALA A 156 -1.57 0.69 3.50
C ALA A 156 -0.11 0.24 3.68
N ARG A 157 0.13 -0.79 4.50
CA ARG A 157 1.47 -1.39 4.65
C ARG A 157 2.00 -1.94 3.33
N CYS A 158 1.17 -2.60 2.53
CA CYS A 158 1.56 -3.10 1.22
C CYS A 158 1.98 -1.96 0.28
N LEU A 159 1.24 -0.85 0.24
CA LEU A 159 1.60 0.34 -0.54
C LEU A 159 2.92 0.95 -0.09
N LYS A 160 3.13 1.06 1.22
CA LYS A 160 4.38 1.55 1.80
C LYS A 160 5.58 0.71 1.35
N VAL A 161 5.52 -0.60 1.59
CA VAL A 161 6.61 -1.52 1.22
C VAL A 161 6.84 -1.51 -0.28
N LYS A 162 5.77 -1.50 -1.08
CA LYS A 162 5.85 -1.41 -2.55
C LYS A 162 6.58 -0.14 -3.00
N GLY A 163 6.23 1.01 -2.46
CA GLY A 163 6.88 2.29 -2.77
C GLY A 163 8.34 2.34 -2.31
N ASP A 164 8.62 1.93 -1.08
CA ASP A 164 9.98 1.92 -0.53
C ASP A 164 10.89 0.93 -1.27
N ALA A 165 10.39 -0.27 -1.57
CA ALA A 165 11.13 -1.26 -2.35
C ALA A 165 11.42 -0.76 -3.77
N GLY A 166 10.44 -0.14 -4.44
CA GLY A 166 10.66 0.44 -5.77
C GLY A 166 11.71 1.57 -5.76
N PHE A 167 11.70 2.42 -4.74
CA PHE A 167 12.73 3.45 -4.60
C PHE A 167 14.13 2.86 -4.37
N VAL A 168 14.25 1.87 -3.47
CA VAL A 168 15.52 1.18 -3.23
C VAL A 168 16.00 0.47 -4.50
N MET A 169 15.11 -0.17 -5.25
CA MET A 169 15.45 -0.78 -6.55
C MET A 169 15.88 0.25 -7.59
N GLY A 170 15.29 1.45 -7.58
CA GLY A 170 15.76 2.57 -8.40
C GLY A 170 17.21 2.95 -8.10
N ILE A 171 17.54 3.11 -6.80
CA ILE A 171 18.93 3.37 -6.37
C ILE A 171 19.87 2.22 -6.77
N LEU A 172 19.48 0.97 -6.50
CA LEU A 172 20.29 -0.20 -6.85
C LEU A 172 20.50 -0.31 -8.36
N GLY A 173 19.46 -0.09 -9.17
CA GLY A 173 19.54 -0.10 -10.62
C GLY A 173 20.49 0.98 -11.16
N THR A 174 20.44 2.19 -10.59
CA THR A 174 21.40 3.26 -10.92
C THR A 174 22.84 2.88 -10.57
N VAL A 175 23.08 2.30 -9.39
CA VAL A 175 24.41 1.82 -8.97
C VAL A 175 24.92 0.73 -9.92
N ILE A 176 24.06 -0.22 -10.31
CA ILE A 176 24.40 -1.25 -11.29
C ILE A 176 24.79 -0.61 -12.63
N GLY A 177 24.01 0.35 -13.11
CA GLY A 177 24.31 1.09 -14.34
C GLY A 177 25.68 1.78 -14.28
N VAL A 178 25.98 2.46 -13.18
CA VAL A 178 27.30 3.12 -12.97
C VAL A 178 28.44 2.11 -12.95
N ILE A 179 28.27 0.96 -12.28
CA ILE A 179 29.30 -0.10 -12.27
C ILE A 179 29.60 -0.60 -13.69
N LEU A 180 28.56 -0.81 -14.50
CA LEU A 180 28.72 -1.25 -15.89
C LEU A 180 29.43 -0.18 -16.74
N MET A 181 29.09 1.10 -16.56
CA MET A 181 29.77 2.21 -17.24
C MET A 181 31.26 2.28 -16.88
N ILE A 182 31.60 2.15 -15.61
CA ILE A 182 33.00 2.19 -15.15
C ILE A 182 33.79 1.00 -15.70
N ARG A 183 33.18 -0.19 -15.73
CA ARG A 183 33.83 -1.41 -16.22
C ARG A 183 34.29 -1.29 -17.67
N ASP A 184 33.46 -0.70 -18.52
CA ASP A 184 33.71 -0.61 -19.97
C ASP A 184 33.95 0.84 -20.43
N ILE A 185 34.46 1.69 -19.54
CA ILE A 185 34.57 3.14 -19.75
C ILE A 185 35.39 3.52 -20.99
N SER A 186 36.42 2.74 -21.31
CA SER A 186 37.24 2.95 -22.51
C SER A 186 36.45 2.72 -23.81
N ALA A 187 35.55 1.74 -23.81
CA ALA A 187 34.68 1.47 -24.96
C ALA A 187 33.62 2.58 -25.11
N PHE A 188 33.04 3.05 -24.00
CA PHE A 188 32.04 4.12 -24.00
C PHE A 188 32.60 5.50 -24.37
N ALA A 189 33.88 5.76 -24.11
CA ALA A 189 34.53 7.02 -24.41
C ALA A 189 34.70 7.26 -25.92
N GLU A 190 34.76 6.20 -26.73
CA GLU A 190 34.97 6.30 -28.18
C GLU A 190 33.65 6.47 -28.96
N THR A 191 32.49 6.08 -28.40
CA THR A 191 31.24 5.91 -29.17
C THR A 191 30.08 6.82 -28.80
N GLN A 192 30.27 7.86 -27.96
CA GLN A 192 29.17 8.70 -27.41
C GLN A 192 28.12 7.93 -26.57
N ASP A 193 28.22 6.60 -26.45
CA ASP A 193 27.29 5.74 -25.71
C ASP A 193 27.33 5.97 -24.19
N LEU A 194 28.37 6.65 -23.68
CA LEU A 194 28.43 7.05 -22.27
C LEU A 194 27.23 7.90 -21.86
N LEU A 195 26.81 8.85 -22.70
CA LEU A 195 25.68 9.74 -22.40
C LEU A 195 24.35 8.98 -22.37
N ASN A 196 24.19 8.02 -23.28
CA ASN A 196 23.02 7.13 -23.31
C ASN A 196 22.95 6.28 -22.05
N ALA A 197 24.07 5.69 -21.62
CA ALA A 197 24.13 4.89 -20.40
C ALA A 197 23.81 5.73 -19.15
N VAL A 198 24.38 6.94 -19.03
CA VAL A 198 24.07 7.89 -17.94
C VAL A 198 22.59 8.25 -17.92
N SER A 199 21.99 8.46 -19.10
CA SER A 199 20.56 8.72 -19.23
C SER A 199 19.73 7.54 -18.69
N VAL A 200 20.02 6.31 -19.10
CA VAL A 200 19.31 5.10 -18.62
C VAL A 200 19.41 4.94 -17.10
N ALA A 201 20.61 5.12 -16.52
CA ALA A 201 20.79 5.06 -15.07
C ALA A 201 20.01 6.15 -14.32
N SER A 202 19.89 7.35 -14.92
CA SER A 202 19.12 8.47 -14.38
C SER A 202 17.61 8.21 -14.47
N ILE A 203 17.14 7.66 -15.59
CA ILE A 203 15.74 7.26 -15.80
C ILE A 203 15.34 6.17 -14.80
N THR A 204 16.24 5.22 -14.52
CA THR A 204 16.02 4.19 -13.49
C THR A 204 15.76 4.81 -12.12
N LEU A 205 16.57 5.79 -11.70
CA LEU A 205 16.35 6.50 -10.43
C LEU A 205 15.03 7.27 -10.45
N PHE A 206 14.75 7.97 -11.55
CA PHE A 206 13.53 8.74 -11.75
C PHE A 206 12.29 7.87 -11.61
N TYR A 207 12.25 6.71 -12.24
CA TYR A 207 11.15 5.76 -12.10
C TYR A 207 10.98 5.24 -10.67
N GLY A 208 12.07 4.99 -9.95
CA GLY A 208 12.01 4.57 -8.54
C GLY A 208 11.37 5.65 -7.65
N LEU A 209 11.75 6.92 -7.87
CA LEU A 209 11.17 8.08 -7.19
C LEU A 209 9.69 8.26 -7.55
N LEU A 210 9.35 8.23 -8.84
CA LEU A 210 7.98 8.37 -9.31
C LEU A 210 7.08 7.27 -8.75
N TYR A 211 7.55 6.01 -8.79
CA TYR A 211 6.82 4.87 -8.26
C TYR A 211 6.57 4.99 -6.75
N LYS A 212 7.59 5.44 -5.98
CA LYS A 212 7.44 5.73 -4.55
C LYS A 212 6.44 6.84 -4.29
N LEU A 213 6.48 7.93 -5.05
CA LEU A 213 5.53 9.04 -4.92
C LEU A 213 4.08 8.57 -5.13
N LEU A 214 3.82 7.82 -6.20
CA LEU A 214 2.49 7.28 -6.48
C LEU A 214 2.01 6.33 -5.37
N CYS A 215 2.87 5.42 -4.91
CA CYS A 215 2.54 4.51 -3.82
C CYS A 215 2.30 5.25 -2.50
N TYR A 216 3.10 6.28 -2.20
CA TYR A 216 2.96 7.11 -1.01
C TYR A 216 1.61 7.83 -0.99
N ILE A 217 1.21 8.50 -2.08
CA ILE A 217 -0.09 9.19 -2.14
C ILE A 217 -1.24 8.19 -2.00
N ALA A 218 -1.13 7.01 -2.62
CA ALA A 218 -2.12 5.94 -2.46
C ALA A 218 -2.19 5.44 -1.00
N GLU A 219 -1.05 5.29 -0.32
CA GLU A 219 -0.97 4.91 1.09
C GLU A 219 -1.67 5.95 1.97
N GLN A 220 -1.28 7.21 1.86
CA GLN A 220 -1.84 8.32 2.64
C GLN A 220 -3.36 8.40 2.49
N ARG A 221 -3.84 8.14 1.28
CA ARG A 221 -5.26 8.10 1.01
C ARG A 221 -5.98 6.97 1.72
N VAL A 222 -5.46 5.74 1.69
CA VAL A 222 -6.06 4.60 2.43
C VAL A 222 -6.10 4.92 3.92
N ARG A 223 -5.00 5.46 4.45
CA ARG A 223 -4.91 5.84 5.86
C ARG A 223 -5.92 6.92 6.24
N ASN A 224 -6.04 7.98 5.43
CA ASN A 224 -6.99 9.06 5.69
C ASN A 224 -8.46 8.63 5.56
N LEU A 225 -8.77 7.78 4.57
CA LEU A 225 -10.17 7.34 4.34
C LEU A 225 -10.63 6.34 5.39
N TYR A 226 -9.77 5.44 5.83
CA TYR A 226 -10.16 4.25 6.58
C TYR A 226 -9.60 4.23 8.00
N LEU A 227 -8.39 4.75 8.23
CA LEU A 227 -7.65 4.54 9.47
C LEU A 227 -7.57 5.79 10.36
N ASN A 228 -7.96 6.98 9.86
CA ASN A 228 -7.81 8.26 10.58
C ASN A 228 -6.37 8.48 11.11
N SER A 229 -5.37 8.05 10.34
CA SER A 229 -3.95 8.03 10.74
C SER A 229 -3.06 8.72 9.73
#